data_AF-A0A7C5EVQ1-F1
#
_entry.id   AF-A0A7C5EVQ1-F1
#
_cell.length_a   1.000
_cell.length_b   1.000
_cell.length_c   1.000
_cell.angle_alpha   90.00
_cell.angle_beta   90.00
_cell.angle_gamma   90.00
#
_symmetry.space_group_name_H-M   'P 1'
#
loop_
_entity.id
_entity.type
_entity.pdbx_description
1 polymer ?
#
loop_
_entity_poly.entity_id
_entity_poly.type
_entity_poly.pdbx_seq_one_letter_code
_entity_poly.pdbx_strand_id
1 'polypeptide(L)'
;PYGAVQFAPAGEDAPQRAASILWAMIPPEGAIALREEPYVAATHILSLTVEASWADLVGWASGTQPGPRLVVGDDGAAVRSLFGLERLAPHTTYVPDPLTAKQYVSTHPGTWALLPWRLVDATVHALTVEGHRPDPRHLLGYPLVRRLWLVPEKPLPPGMVEALRQALAYQADPVVELVAVGDIMLARQVGERIAQKGARYPFEGEGIRPLLEGADIAFGNLECPISTGGVRQDKGIEFRADPAVVEGLTYAGFDILSLANNHTGDYGDAALLDTLAYLDEVGILTVGAGETITLAHRVQVIESNGVRVGFLAYNEIPPRWFAAKGDSPGSAFADLEALREAVSQAREQADVVIVSYHWGTEYTPYPTPSQRAIARALSEAGADLVIGHHPHVVQGVGYYPSTFVAFSLGNFVFDQEFSDETQEGLVLRGLLDQSGLKTVELLPHTMTRSQPALAPVERAHSMLERILRVTREQHLLPGAERATP
;
A
#
# COMPACT_ATOMS: atom_id res chain seq x y z
N PRO A 1 23.14 -3.03 -22.05
CA PRO A 1 22.03 -2.26 -21.43
C PRO A 1 22.21 -0.73 -21.41
N TYR A 2 23.46 -0.20 -21.44
CA TYR A 2 23.71 1.26 -21.30
C TYR A 2 24.65 1.87 -22.36
N GLY A 3 25.21 1.07 -23.26
CA GLY A 3 26.03 1.55 -24.38
C GLY A 3 25.19 1.82 -25.62
N ALA A 4 25.65 2.72 -26.48
CA ALA A 4 25.04 2.92 -27.79
C ALA A 4 25.13 1.61 -28.59
N VAL A 5 24.00 1.06 -29.02
CA VAL A 5 23.99 -0.12 -29.89
C VAL A 5 23.93 0.36 -31.34
N GLN A 6 24.88 -0.13 -32.14
CA GLN A 6 25.03 0.21 -33.55
C GLN A 6 24.58 -0.98 -34.39
N PHE A 7 23.85 -0.71 -35.47
CA PHE A 7 23.37 -1.75 -36.37
C PHE A 7 23.68 -1.38 -37.82
N ALA A 8 23.91 -2.40 -38.65
CA ALA A 8 24.18 -2.30 -40.08
C ALA A 8 23.19 -3.18 -40.87
N PRO A 9 22.86 -2.84 -42.14
CA PRO A 9 22.06 -3.69 -43.00
C PRO A 9 22.74 -5.04 -43.25
N ALA A 10 21.96 -6.12 -43.33
CA ALA A 10 22.50 -7.44 -43.65
C ALA A 10 23.01 -7.47 -45.11
N GLY A 11 24.29 -7.79 -45.33
CA GLY A 11 24.86 -8.06 -46.66
C GLY A 11 25.86 -7.04 -47.22
N GLU A 12 26.35 -6.07 -46.44
CA GLU A 12 27.44 -5.18 -46.88
C GLU A 12 28.80 -5.60 -46.28
N ASP A 13 29.85 -5.64 -47.12
CA ASP A 13 31.22 -6.11 -46.80
C ASP A 13 32.00 -5.22 -45.80
N ALA A 14 31.41 -4.13 -45.32
CA ALA A 14 31.94 -3.31 -44.23
C ALA A 14 30.78 -2.79 -43.37
N PRO A 15 30.87 -2.82 -42.02
CA PRO A 15 29.81 -2.32 -41.15
C PRO A 15 29.75 -0.78 -41.22
N GLN A 16 29.08 -0.24 -42.24
CA GLN A 16 28.71 1.16 -42.25
C GLN A 16 27.51 1.34 -41.32
N ARG A 17 27.66 2.17 -40.30
CA ARG A 17 26.64 2.46 -39.29
C ARG A 17 25.39 3.04 -39.96
N ALA A 18 24.23 2.41 -39.74
CA ALA A 18 22.94 2.91 -40.25
C ALA A 18 22.23 3.82 -39.23
N ALA A 19 22.31 3.45 -37.95
CA ALA A 19 21.76 4.20 -36.84
C ALA A 19 22.40 3.75 -35.51
N SER A 20 22.21 4.56 -34.47
CA SER A 20 22.53 4.21 -33.10
C SER A 20 21.31 4.33 -32.19
N ILE A 21 21.23 3.46 -31.18
CA ILE A 21 20.21 3.56 -30.12
C ILE A 21 20.93 3.92 -28.82
N LEU A 22 20.48 4.99 -28.15
CA LEU A 22 21.03 5.42 -26.87
C LEU A 22 19.97 5.94 -25.92
N TRP A 23 20.28 5.88 -24.63
CA TRP A 23 19.49 6.54 -23.60
C TRP A 23 19.97 7.97 -23.39
N ALA A 24 19.05 8.93 -23.39
CA ALA A 24 19.34 10.33 -23.08
C ALA A 24 18.07 11.04 -22.60
N MET A 25 18.22 12.09 -21.79
CA MET A 25 17.08 12.93 -21.40
C MET A 25 16.67 13.89 -22.49
N ILE A 26 17.66 14.60 -23.02
CA ILE A 26 17.48 15.54 -24.12
C ILE A 26 17.70 14.75 -25.42
N PRO A 27 16.78 14.85 -26.39
CA PRO A 27 16.97 14.21 -27.69
C PRO A 27 18.24 14.74 -28.36
N PRO A 28 19.12 13.85 -28.84
CA PRO A 28 20.10 14.24 -29.84
C PRO A 28 19.41 14.84 -31.08
N GLU A 29 20.13 15.67 -31.84
CA GLU A 29 19.58 16.26 -33.05
C GLU A 29 19.15 15.16 -34.05
N GLY A 30 17.96 15.30 -34.63
CA GLY A 30 17.40 14.30 -35.55
C GLY A 30 16.98 12.98 -34.91
N ALA A 31 17.02 12.85 -33.58
CA ALA A 31 16.66 11.64 -32.88
C ALA A 31 15.14 11.37 -32.89
N ILE A 32 14.78 10.08 -32.90
CA ILE A 32 13.41 9.59 -32.87
C ILE A 32 13.19 8.84 -31.56
N ALA A 33 12.17 9.22 -30.79
CA ALA A 33 11.82 8.52 -29.56
C ALA A 33 11.34 7.09 -29.85
N LEU A 34 11.92 6.12 -29.13
CA LEU A 34 11.58 4.69 -29.22
C LEU A 34 10.83 4.16 -28.00
N ARG A 35 11.22 4.59 -26.80
CA ARG A 35 10.71 4.07 -25.53
C ARG A 35 10.84 5.13 -24.43
N GLU A 36 9.85 5.17 -23.55
CA GLU A 36 9.91 5.87 -22.27
C GLU A 36 9.86 4.83 -21.16
N GLU A 37 10.74 4.96 -20.15
CA GLU A 37 10.78 4.05 -19.02
C GLU A 37 10.73 4.85 -17.70
N PRO A 38 9.74 4.60 -16.84
CA PRO A 38 9.63 5.29 -15.57
C PRO A 38 10.67 4.79 -14.58
N TYR A 39 11.28 5.74 -13.87
CA TYR A 39 12.15 5.50 -12.74
C TYR A 39 11.54 6.10 -11.49
N VAL A 40 11.88 5.54 -10.33
CA VAL A 40 11.39 5.96 -9.04
C VAL A 40 12.58 6.40 -8.21
N ALA A 41 12.47 7.59 -7.59
CA ALA A 41 13.35 7.95 -6.48
C ALA A 41 12.88 7.16 -5.25
N ALA A 42 13.64 6.13 -4.88
CA ALA A 42 13.31 5.22 -3.80
C ALA A 42 14.22 5.47 -2.60
N THR A 43 13.63 5.57 -1.41
CA THR A 43 14.34 5.74 -0.13
C THR A 43 14.07 4.54 0.78
N HIS A 44 14.78 4.46 1.89
CA HIS A 44 14.44 3.50 2.94
C HIS A 44 13.01 3.76 3.45
N ILE A 45 12.25 2.72 3.80
CA ILE A 45 10.89 2.83 4.34
C ILE A 45 10.77 3.58 5.67
N LEU A 46 11.91 3.96 6.27
CA LEU A 46 11.97 4.77 7.49
C LEU A 46 12.23 6.25 7.18
N SER A 47 12.27 6.62 5.91
CA SER A 47 12.43 8.00 5.50
C SER A 47 11.16 8.79 5.80
N LEU A 48 11.31 9.91 6.51
CA LEU A 48 10.24 10.91 6.67
C LEU A 48 10.06 11.77 5.41
N THR A 49 11.02 11.71 4.48
CA THR A 49 10.87 12.33 3.17
C THR A 49 9.85 11.53 2.37
N VAL A 50 8.69 12.14 2.13
CA VAL A 50 7.59 11.62 1.29
C VAL A 50 7.55 12.26 -0.10
N GLU A 51 8.17 13.42 -0.24
CA GLU A 51 8.23 14.19 -1.48
C GLU A 51 9.62 14.79 -1.67
N ALA A 52 10.06 14.91 -2.91
CA ALA A 52 11.26 15.64 -3.32
C ALA A 52 10.98 16.46 -4.58
N SER A 53 11.54 17.66 -4.66
CA SER A 53 11.59 18.40 -5.92
C SER A 53 12.67 17.83 -6.85
N TRP A 54 12.59 18.15 -8.14
CA TRP A 54 13.66 17.89 -9.09
C TRP A 54 14.98 18.52 -8.62
N ALA A 55 14.93 19.72 -8.06
CA ALA A 55 16.10 20.42 -7.53
C ALA A 55 16.74 19.65 -6.36
N ASP A 56 15.93 19.07 -5.47
CA ASP A 56 16.42 18.24 -4.37
C ASP A 56 17.15 17.01 -4.91
N LEU A 57 16.53 16.27 -5.83
CA LEU A 57 17.11 15.05 -6.41
C LEU A 57 18.44 15.33 -7.13
N VAL A 58 18.49 16.39 -7.94
CA VAL A 58 19.73 16.84 -8.61
C VAL A 58 20.76 17.29 -7.57
N GLY A 59 20.33 18.01 -6.53
CA GLY A 59 21.16 18.49 -5.44
C GLY A 59 21.85 17.36 -4.67
N TRP A 60 21.07 16.33 -4.32
CA TRP A 60 21.56 15.12 -3.64
C TRP A 60 22.47 14.29 -4.55
N ALA A 61 22.09 14.09 -5.81
CA ALA A 61 22.87 13.30 -6.76
C ALA A 61 24.21 13.96 -7.13
N SER A 62 24.26 15.30 -7.17
CA SER A 62 25.47 16.06 -7.47
C SER A 62 26.31 16.36 -6.22
N GLY A 63 25.71 16.30 -5.03
CA GLY A 63 26.34 16.67 -3.77
C GLY A 63 26.40 18.18 -3.54
N THR A 64 25.62 18.97 -4.29
CA THR A 64 25.51 20.42 -4.11
C THR A 64 24.56 20.80 -2.98
N GLN A 65 23.72 19.87 -2.54
CA GLN A 65 22.83 20.03 -1.39
C GLN A 65 23.00 18.87 -0.39
N PRO A 66 22.79 19.10 0.92
CA PRO A 66 22.71 18.02 1.88
C PRO A 66 21.48 17.15 1.61
N GLY A 67 21.59 15.85 1.86
CA GLY A 67 20.49 14.92 1.63
C GLY A 67 20.87 13.47 1.87
N PRO A 68 19.95 12.53 1.58
CA PRO A 68 20.25 11.11 1.66
C PRO A 68 21.38 10.73 0.71
N ARG A 69 22.19 9.76 1.12
CA ARG A 69 23.29 9.24 0.30
C ARG A 69 22.75 8.51 -0.91
N LEU A 70 23.20 8.91 -2.10
CA LEU A 70 22.90 8.22 -3.34
C LEU A 70 23.59 6.84 -3.41
N VAL A 71 22.84 5.82 -3.82
CA VAL A 71 23.32 4.47 -4.12
C VAL A 71 23.02 4.16 -5.59
N VAL A 72 24.03 3.71 -6.33
CA VAL A 72 23.89 3.44 -7.77
C VAL A 72 24.46 2.10 -8.18
N GLY A 73 23.71 1.40 -9.03
CA GLY A 73 24.21 0.29 -9.86
C GLY A 73 24.68 0.78 -11.23
N ASP A 74 25.34 -0.09 -12.01
CA ASP A 74 25.75 0.18 -13.40
C ASP A 74 26.53 1.50 -13.55
N ASP A 75 27.47 1.73 -12.63
CA ASP A 75 28.26 2.96 -12.49
C ASP A 75 27.44 4.24 -12.35
N GLY A 76 26.12 4.19 -12.09
CA GLY A 76 25.25 5.36 -12.02
C GLY A 76 24.91 6.01 -13.36
N ALA A 77 24.97 5.24 -14.45
CA ALA A 77 24.66 5.73 -15.80
C ALA A 77 23.24 6.30 -15.92
N ALA A 78 22.25 5.66 -15.28
CA ALA A 78 20.86 6.14 -15.29
C ALA A 78 20.73 7.51 -14.61
N VAL A 79 21.32 7.69 -13.43
CA VAL A 79 21.30 8.94 -12.67
C VAL A 79 21.97 10.08 -13.44
N ARG A 80 23.19 9.85 -13.96
CA ARG A 80 23.89 10.85 -14.79
C ARG A 80 23.09 11.24 -16.02
N SER A 81 22.53 10.24 -16.72
CA SER A 81 21.69 10.48 -17.89
C SER A 81 20.45 11.28 -17.53
N LEU A 82 19.75 10.94 -16.45
CA LEU A 82 18.47 11.55 -16.06
C LEU A 82 18.65 13.01 -15.58
N PHE A 83 19.75 13.28 -14.88
CA PHE A 83 20.01 14.59 -14.28
C PHE A 83 21.00 15.44 -15.07
N GLY A 84 21.53 14.95 -16.20
CA GLY A 84 22.52 15.67 -17.00
C GLY A 84 23.84 15.91 -16.26
N LEU A 85 24.26 14.97 -15.41
CA LEU A 85 25.45 15.10 -14.57
C LEU A 85 26.66 14.42 -15.19
N GLU A 86 27.80 15.12 -15.23
CA GLU A 86 29.09 14.51 -15.62
C GLU A 86 29.66 13.61 -14.50
N ARG A 87 29.46 14.02 -13.25
CA ARG A 87 29.95 13.32 -12.05
C ARG A 87 28.86 13.29 -10.99
N LEU A 88 28.86 12.22 -10.19
CA LEU A 88 27.99 12.07 -9.03
C LEU A 88 28.68 12.57 -7.77
N ALA A 89 27.91 12.76 -6.70
CA ALA A 89 28.39 13.19 -5.40
C ALA A 89 29.59 12.33 -4.93
N PRO A 90 30.65 12.90 -4.32
CA PRO A 90 31.83 12.13 -3.91
C PRO A 90 31.55 10.98 -2.92
N HIS A 91 30.45 11.08 -2.17
CA HIS A 91 30.03 10.10 -1.17
C HIS A 91 29.00 9.09 -1.70
N THR A 92 28.82 9.02 -3.03
CA THR A 92 27.95 8.02 -3.69
C THR A 92 28.45 6.61 -3.40
N THR A 93 27.53 5.72 -3.03
CA THR A 93 27.83 4.28 -2.91
C THR A 93 27.61 3.61 -4.26
N TYR A 94 28.65 2.94 -4.77
CA TYR A 94 28.58 2.15 -6.00
C TYR A 94 28.40 0.67 -5.66
N VAL A 95 27.40 0.05 -6.29
CA VAL A 95 27.09 -1.38 -6.19
C VAL A 95 27.03 -1.99 -7.59
N PRO A 96 27.03 -3.33 -7.74
CA PRO A 96 27.11 -3.96 -9.06
C PRO A 96 25.96 -3.59 -9.99
N ASP A 97 24.73 -3.57 -9.49
CA ASP A 97 23.52 -3.44 -10.31
C ASP A 97 22.36 -2.75 -9.54
N PRO A 98 21.29 -2.32 -10.23
CA PRO A 98 20.17 -1.61 -9.62
C PRO A 98 19.37 -2.44 -8.60
N LEU A 99 19.34 -3.77 -8.72
CA LEU A 99 18.69 -4.63 -7.73
C LEU A 99 19.48 -4.63 -6.42
N THR A 100 20.81 -4.69 -6.50
CA THR A 100 21.67 -4.54 -5.34
C THR A 100 21.54 -3.14 -4.72
N ALA A 101 21.34 -2.09 -5.54
CA ALA A 101 21.10 -0.73 -5.03
C ALA A 101 19.78 -0.66 -4.24
N LYS A 102 18.72 -1.27 -4.76
CA LYS A 102 17.43 -1.41 -4.07
C LYS A 102 17.56 -2.13 -2.73
N GLN A 103 18.27 -3.26 -2.69
CA GLN A 103 18.53 -4.03 -1.45
C GLN A 103 19.37 -3.26 -0.43
N TYR A 104 20.31 -2.44 -0.91
CA TYR A 104 21.08 -1.56 -0.04
C TYR A 104 20.16 -0.50 0.59
N VAL A 105 19.36 0.18 -0.23
CA VAL A 105 18.42 1.22 0.24
C VAL A 105 17.41 0.67 1.23
N SER A 106 16.91 -0.56 1.03
CA SER A 106 15.94 -1.18 1.94
C SER A 106 16.51 -1.57 3.31
N THR A 107 17.83 -1.45 3.52
CA THR A 107 18.50 -1.86 4.77
C THR A 107 19.39 -0.77 5.37
N HIS A 108 19.57 0.36 4.68
CA HIS A 108 20.40 1.48 5.14
C HIS A 108 19.60 2.78 5.15
N PRO A 109 19.04 3.17 6.30
CA PRO A 109 18.38 4.47 6.47
C PRO A 109 19.28 5.63 6.05
N GLY A 110 18.66 6.72 5.55
CA GLY A 110 19.40 7.88 5.05
C GLY A 110 20.06 7.66 3.69
N THR A 111 19.63 6.64 2.94
CA THR A 111 20.07 6.40 1.56
C THR A 111 18.90 6.40 0.59
N TRP A 112 19.21 6.61 -0.70
CA TRP A 112 18.25 6.58 -1.79
C TRP A 112 18.88 6.05 -3.07
N ALA A 113 18.04 5.55 -3.98
CA ALA A 113 18.43 5.11 -5.31
C ALA A 113 17.39 5.53 -6.34
N LEU A 114 17.83 5.68 -7.58
CA LEU A 114 16.96 5.82 -8.74
C LEU A 114 16.74 4.43 -9.34
N LEU A 115 15.52 3.89 -9.21
CA LEU A 115 15.19 2.51 -9.57
C LEU A 115 14.22 2.46 -10.75
N PRO A 116 14.39 1.58 -11.74
CA PRO A 116 13.32 1.34 -12.71
C PRO A 116 12.10 0.74 -12.00
N TRP A 117 10.88 1.13 -12.42
CA TRP A 117 9.61 0.71 -11.76
C TRP A 117 9.54 -0.79 -11.44
N ARG A 118 9.98 -1.64 -12.37
CA ARG A 118 9.97 -3.11 -12.22
C ARG A 118 10.74 -3.65 -10.99
N LEU A 119 11.67 -2.87 -10.42
CA LEU A 119 12.45 -3.25 -9.23
C LEU A 119 11.87 -2.69 -7.93
N VAL A 120 10.83 -1.86 -8.01
CA VAL A 120 10.18 -1.26 -6.84
C VAL A 120 9.28 -2.31 -6.19
N ASP A 121 9.40 -2.45 -4.88
CA ASP A 121 8.53 -3.27 -4.03
C ASP A 121 8.41 -2.62 -2.64
N ALA A 122 7.55 -3.20 -1.79
CA ALA A 122 7.23 -2.69 -0.47
C ALA A 122 8.41 -2.55 0.53
N THR A 123 9.62 -3.00 0.18
CA THR A 123 10.81 -2.79 1.03
C THR A 123 11.39 -1.38 0.94
N VAL A 124 10.97 -0.59 -0.05
CA VAL A 124 11.44 0.78 -0.28
C VAL A 124 10.26 1.73 -0.34
N HIS A 125 10.50 2.97 0.05
CA HIS A 125 9.51 4.04 -0.05
C HIS A 125 9.76 4.85 -1.32
N ALA A 126 8.78 4.82 -2.22
CA ALA A 126 8.79 5.55 -3.47
C ALA A 126 8.36 7.01 -3.24
N LEU A 127 9.24 7.96 -3.55
CA LEU A 127 8.95 9.37 -3.33
C LEU A 127 7.98 9.92 -4.38
N THR A 128 7.10 10.82 -3.93
CA THR A 128 6.43 11.78 -4.81
C THR A 128 7.47 12.77 -5.35
N VAL A 129 7.39 13.11 -6.63
CA VAL A 129 8.32 14.05 -7.27
C VAL A 129 7.55 15.14 -7.97
N GLU A 130 7.76 16.40 -7.56
CA GLU A 130 7.02 17.56 -8.08
C GLU A 130 5.49 17.37 -7.99
N GLY A 131 4.99 16.87 -6.86
CA GLY A 131 3.57 16.51 -6.69
C GLY A 131 3.08 15.31 -7.52
N HIS A 132 3.94 14.65 -8.31
CA HIS A 132 3.57 13.48 -9.12
C HIS A 132 4.05 12.19 -8.45
N ARG A 133 3.10 11.28 -8.20
CA ARG A 133 3.41 9.97 -7.64
C ARG A 133 3.91 9.02 -8.73
N PRO A 134 4.81 8.09 -8.38
CA PRO A 134 5.22 7.02 -9.29
C PRO A 134 4.07 6.01 -9.42
N ASP A 135 3.21 6.22 -10.40
CA ASP A 135 2.13 5.31 -10.79
C ASP A 135 2.26 5.02 -12.29
N PRO A 136 2.54 3.76 -12.69
CA PRO A 136 2.72 3.41 -14.10
C PRO A 136 1.46 3.62 -14.96
N ARG A 137 0.27 3.78 -14.34
CA ARG A 137 -0.98 4.12 -15.05
C ARG A 137 -1.05 5.61 -15.42
N HIS A 138 -0.34 6.46 -14.69
CA HIS A 138 -0.49 7.91 -14.73
C HIS A 138 0.86 8.62 -14.91
N LEU A 139 1.65 8.18 -15.90
CA LEU A 139 2.99 8.74 -16.16
C LEU A 139 2.99 10.06 -16.92
N LEU A 140 1.83 10.54 -17.40
CA LEU A 140 1.77 11.82 -18.11
C LEU A 140 2.20 12.95 -17.18
N GLY A 141 3.29 13.64 -17.53
CA GLY A 141 3.86 14.70 -16.70
C GLY A 141 4.79 14.23 -15.58
N TYR A 142 4.95 12.92 -15.37
CA TYR A 142 5.86 12.38 -14.37
C TYR A 142 7.32 12.73 -14.73
N PRO A 143 8.11 13.32 -13.80
CA PRO A 143 9.41 13.92 -14.17
C PRO A 143 10.54 12.89 -14.33
N LEU A 144 10.46 11.73 -13.66
CA LEU A 144 11.54 10.74 -13.68
C LEU A 144 11.34 9.69 -14.79
N VAL A 145 11.26 10.17 -16.04
CA VAL A 145 11.11 9.31 -17.22
C VAL A 145 12.40 9.33 -18.04
N ARG A 146 13.00 8.15 -18.22
CA ARG A 146 14.18 7.99 -19.07
C ARG A 146 13.74 7.64 -20.49
N ARG A 147 14.37 8.25 -21.50
CA ARG A 147 14.00 8.07 -22.91
C ARG A 147 15.07 7.35 -23.70
N LEU A 148 14.65 6.38 -24.50
CA LEU A 148 15.47 5.68 -25.48
C LEU A 148 15.26 6.34 -26.85
N TRP A 149 16.37 6.74 -27.47
CA TRP A 149 16.39 7.46 -28.73
C TRP A 149 17.07 6.62 -29.82
N LEU A 150 16.48 6.66 -31.02
CA LEU A 150 17.12 6.24 -32.26
C LEU A 150 17.72 7.46 -32.94
N VAL A 151 19.02 7.43 -33.22
CA VAL A 151 19.72 8.48 -33.97
C VAL A 151 20.08 7.90 -35.34
N PRO A 152 19.34 8.28 -36.41
CA PRO A 152 19.66 7.83 -37.76
C PRO A 152 20.93 8.52 -38.28
N GLU A 153 21.89 7.74 -38.78
CA GLU A 153 23.07 8.26 -39.49
C GLU A 153 22.83 8.24 -41.02
N LYS A 154 21.81 7.51 -41.47
CA LYS A 154 21.34 7.39 -42.86
C LYS A 154 19.80 7.28 -42.90
N PRO A 155 19.17 7.47 -44.09
CA PRO A 155 17.75 7.17 -44.25
C PRO A 155 17.40 5.75 -43.80
N LEU A 156 16.39 5.64 -42.95
CA LEU A 156 15.96 4.37 -42.38
C LEU A 156 15.02 3.64 -43.36
N PRO A 157 15.05 2.29 -43.41
CA PRO A 157 14.06 1.52 -44.15
C PRO A 157 12.63 1.88 -43.73
N PRO A 158 11.66 1.93 -44.67
CA PRO A 158 10.25 2.13 -44.32
C PRO A 158 9.78 1.12 -43.29
N GLY A 159 9.05 1.58 -42.26
CA GLY A 159 8.51 0.73 -41.20
C GLY A 159 9.48 0.32 -40.09
N MET A 160 10.79 0.56 -40.23
CA MET A 160 11.78 0.15 -39.21
C MET A 160 11.55 0.85 -37.85
N VAL A 161 11.23 2.15 -37.87
CA VAL A 161 10.96 2.92 -36.65
C VAL A 161 9.76 2.34 -35.90
N GLU A 162 8.70 1.97 -36.63
CA GLU A 162 7.50 1.40 -36.03
C GLU A 162 7.76 0.02 -35.45
N ALA A 163 8.50 -0.82 -36.18
CA ALA A 163 8.93 -2.13 -35.67
C ALA A 163 9.78 -2.00 -34.40
N LEU A 164 10.70 -1.02 -34.36
CA LEU A 164 11.53 -0.76 -33.17
C LEU A 164 10.70 -0.24 -31.99
N ARG A 165 9.76 0.68 -32.24
CA ARG A 165 8.84 1.16 -31.20
C ARG A 165 8.03 0.02 -30.62
N GLN A 166 7.45 -0.83 -31.48
CA GLN A 166 6.68 -1.98 -31.03
C GLN A 166 7.54 -2.97 -30.24
N ALA A 167 8.76 -3.27 -30.72
CA ALA A 167 9.65 -4.24 -30.07
C ALA A 167 10.28 -3.73 -28.76
N LEU A 168 10.44 -2.42 -28.60
CA LEU A 168 11.10 -1.81 -27.44
C LEU A 168 10.14 -1.12 -26.48
N ALA A 169 8.85 -1.06 -26.83
CA ALA A 169 7.81 -0.45 -26.01
C ALA A 169 7.92 -0.90 -24.55
N TYR A 170 7.89 0.07 -23.64
CA TYR A 170 7.72 -0.24 -22.23
C TYR A 170 6.26 -0.62 -22.01
N GLN A 171 6.03 -1.84 -21.54
CA GLN A 171 4.73 -2.28 -21.08
C GLN A 171 4.79 -2.30 -19.56
N ALA A 172 4.03 -1.40 -18.94
CA ALA A 172 3.81 -1.48 -17.50
C ALA A 172 3.02 -2.75 -17.20
N ASP A 173 3.42 -3.46 -16.15
CA ASP A 173 2.57 -4.50 -15.59
C ASP A 173 1.26 -3.85 -15.11
N PRO A 174 0.12 -4.55 -15.24
CA PRO A 174 -1.13 -4.03 -14.70
C PRO A 174 -1.00 -3.81 -13.19
N VAL A 175 -1.51 -2.68 -12.71
CA VAL A 175 -1.49 -2.35 -11.28
C VAL A 175 -2.89 -2.02 -10.76
N VAL A 176 -3.07 -2.30 -9.48
CA VAL A 176 -4.29 -2.03 -8.70
C VAL A 176 -3.91 -1.14 -7.52
N GLU A 177 -4.67 -0.06 -7.32
CA GLU A 177 -4.55 0.79 -6.15
C GLU A 177 -5.51 0.33 -5.06
N LEU A 178 -4.93 -0.07 -3.94
CA LEU A 178 -5.63 -0.38 -2.70
C LEU A 178 -5.61 0.85 -1.78
N VAL A 179 -6.75 1.20 -1.21
CA VAL A 179 -6.85 2.11 -0.06
C VAL A 179 -7.49 1.37 1.10
N ALA A 180 -6.82 1.33 2.24
CA ALA A 180 -7.29 0.65 3.44
C ALA A 180 -7.32 1.61 4.64
N VAL A 181 -8.36 1.50 5.45
CA VAL A 181 -8.55 2.34 6.64
C VAL A 181 -8.71 1.49 7.90
N GLY A 182 -8.60 2.16 9.05
CA GLY A 182 -8.75 1.57 10.37
C GLY A 182 -10.18 1.21 10.77
N ASP A 183 -10.42 1.21 12.08
CA ASP A 183 -11.68 0.75 12.68
C ASP A 183 -12.86 1.71 12.42
N ILE A 184 -13.99 1.14 12.00
CA ILE A 184 -15.23 1.84 11.66
C ILE A 184 -16.32 1.38 12.62
N MET A 185 -16.69 2.23 13.59
CA MET A 185 -17.78 2.00 14.54
C MET A 185 -18.87 3.05 14.34
N LEU A 186 -20.01 2.62 13.79
CA LEU A 186 -21.11 3.50 13.36
C LEU A 186 -22.30 3.51 14.34
N ALA A 187 -22.08 3.02 15.56
CA ALA A 187 -23.06 2.98 16.64
C ALA A 187 -22.83 4.13 17.65
N ARG A 188 -23.54 4.10 18.78
CA ARG A 188 -23.40 5.05 19.90
C ARG A 188 -23.42 6.52 19.42
N GLN A 189 -22.47 7.35 19.85
CA GLN A 189 -22.46 8.77 19.50
C GLN A 189 -22.23 9.00 18.00
N VAL A 190 -21.60 8.07 17.29
CA VAL A 190 -21.49 8.15 15.82
C VAL A 190 -22.86 7.97 15.19
N GLY A 191 -23.62 6.97 15.64
CA GLY A 191 -25.00 6.73 15.23
C GLY A 191 -25.93 7.92 15.54
N GLU A 192 -25.79 8.55 16.71
CA GLU A 192 -26.53 9.77 17.05
C GLU A 192 -26.21 10.93 16.09
N ARG A 193 -24.94 11.09 15.70
CA ARG A 193 -24.52 12.13 14.75
C ARG A 193 -25.03 11.84 13.34
N ILE A 194 -25.02 10.57 12.94
CA ILE A 194 -25.63 10.11 11.68
C ILE A 194 -27.13 10.43 11.66
N ALA A 195 -27.86 10.11 12.74
CA ALA A 195 -29.29 10.42 12.83
C ALA A 195 -29.59 11.93 12.74
N GLN A 196 -28.68 12.77 13.23
CA GLN A 196 -28.83 14.23 13.22
C GLN A 196 -28.38 14.90 11.91
N LYS A 197 -27.33 14.38 11.28
CA LYS A 197 -26.62 15.04 10.17
C LYS A 197 -26.71 14.30 8.83
N GLY A 198 -27.20 13.06 8.84
CA GLY A 198 -27.26 12.17 7.68
C GLY A 198 -26.17 11.10 7.70
N ALA A 199 -26.43 9.98 7.01
CA ALA A 199 -25.55 8.80 6.95
C ALA A 199 -24.15 9.08 6.39
N ARG A 200 -24.02 10.11 5.55
CA ARG A 200 -22.76 10.48 4.89
C ARG A 200 -21.81 11.23 5.82
N TYR A 201 -22.33 11.84 6.88
CA TYR A 201 -21.57 12.75 7.74
C TYR A 201 -20.19 12.23 8.15
N PRO A 202 -20.01 10.97 8.63
CA PRO A 202 -18.68 10.51 9.02
C PRO A 202 -17.64 10.56 7.90
N PHE A 203 -18.06 10.46 6.63
CA PHE A 203 -17.16 10.30 5.48
C PHE A 203 -16.98 11.58 4.65
N GLU A 204 -17.53 12.71 5.11
CA GLU A 204 -17.44 14.00 4.42
C GLU A 204 -16.21 14.85 4.80
N GLY A 205 -15.32 14.32 5.65
CA GLY A 205 -14.11 15.04 6.02
C GLY A 205 -13.13 15.19 4.86
N GLU A 206 -12.30 16.24 4.95
CA GLU A 206 -11.45 16.68 3.85
C GLU A 206 -10.45 15.60 3.41
N GLY A 207 -10.39 15.37 2.09
CA GLY A 207 -9.47 14.43 1.44
C GLY A 207 -9.86 12.96 1.55
N ILE A 208 -10.84 12.59 2.39
CA ILE A 208 -11.17 11.18 2.64
C ILE A 208 -11.91 10.52 1.48
N ARG A 209 -13.10 11.03 1.12
CA ARG A 209 -13.91 10.42 0.07
C ARG A 209 -13.15 10.30 -1.27
N PRO A 210 -12.45 11.34 -1.77
CA PRO A 210 -11.69 11.22 -3.01
C PRO A 210 -10.60 10.14 -2.99
N LEU A 211 -10.05 9.80 -1.81
CA LEU A 211 -9.08 8.71 -1.69
C LEU A 211 -9.76 7.34 -1.80
N LEU A 212 -10.88 7.13 -1.11
CA LEU A 212 -11.62 5.87 -1.14
C LEU A 212 -12.27 5.63 -2.50
N GLU A 213 -13.05 6.60 -3.00
CA GLU A 213 -13.76 6.52 -4.28
C GLU A 213 -12.81 6.48 -5.49
N GLY A 214 -11.59 7.00 -5.34
CA GLY A 214 -10.56 6.98 -6.38
C GLY A 214 -9.71 5.72 -6.44
N ALA A 215 -9.81 4.84 -5.44
CA ALA A 215 -9.08 3.57 -5.40
C ALA A 215 -9.72 2.55 -6.36
N ASP A 216 -8.94 1.55 -6.79
CA ASP A 216 -9.53 0.39 -7.47
C ASP A 216 -10.16 -0.58 -6.46
N ILE A 217 -9.66 -0.59 -5.21
CA ILE A 217 -10.22 -1.34 -4.08
C ILE A 217 -10.10 -0.50 -2.81
N ALA A 218 -11.23 -0.19 -2.18
CA ALA A 218 -11.32 0.43 -0.87
C ALA A 218 -11.73 -0.58 0.22
N PHE A 219 -10.91 -0.70 1.26
CA PHE A 219 -11.06 -1.66 2.36
C PHE A 219 -11.18 -0.98 3.73
N GLY A 220 -11.95 -1.57 4.65
CA GLY A 220 -12.01 -1.14 6.05
C GLY A 220 -12.42 -2.26 7.03
N ASN A 221 -12.29 -2.04 8.34
CA ASN A 221 -12.80 -2.94 9.37
C ASN A 221 -14.09 -2.38 9.97
N LEU A 222 -15.23 -3.02 9.71
CA LEU A 222 -16.51 -2.62 10.27
C LEU A 222 -16.71 -3.30 11.63
N GLU A 223 -16.50 -2.52 12.69
CA GLU A 223 -16.48 -2.97 14.07
C GLU A 223 -17.83 -2.77 14.76
N CYS A 224 -18.92 -3.07 14.07
CA CYS A 224 -20.25 -3.14 14.65
C CYS A 224 -21.21 -3.90 13.72
N PRO A 225 -22.20 -4.63 14.27
CA PRO A 225 -23.26 -5.20 13.47
C PRO A 225 -24.24 -4.09 13.03
N ILE A 226 -24.80 -4.24 11.84
CA ILE A 226 -25.85 -3.39 11.28
C ILE A 226 -27.17 -4.16 11.35
N SER A 227 -28.08 -3.72 12.23
CA SER A 227 -29.38 -4.40 12.40
C SER A 227 -30.35 -3.57 13.24
N THR A 228 -31.65 -3.72 13.00
CA THR A 228 -32.70 -3.26 13.93
C THR A 228 -33.08 -4.32 14.97
N GLY A 229 -32.66 -5.56 14.76
CA GLY A 229 -33.01 -6.76 15.54
C GLY A 229 -31.85 -7.37 16.31
N GLY A 230 -31.96 -8.68 16.57
CA GLY A 230 -30.98 -9.43 17.36
C GLY A 230 -31.17 -9.33 18.87
N VAL A 231 -30.48 -10.20 19.60
CA VAL A 231 -30.47 -10.26 21.07
C VAL A 231 -29.12 -9.78 21.56
N ARG A 232 -29.11 -8.69 22.33
CA ARG A 232 -27.89 -8.15 22.95
C ARG A 232 -27.16 -9.23 23.74
N GLN A 233 -25.88 -9.42 23.44
CA GLN A 233 -24.99 -10.36 24.11
C GLN A 233 -24.24 -9.62 25.22
N ASP A 234 -24.43 -10.01 26.48
CA ASP A 234 -23.81 -9.33 27.62
C ASP A 234 -22.29 -9.61 27.67
N LYS A 235 -21.51 -8.64 27.20
CA LYS A 235 -20.03 -8.66 27.26
C LYS A 235 -19.43 -7.35 27.76
N GLY A 236 -20.28 -6.38 28.13
CA GLY A 236 -19.93 -5.11 28.76
C GLY A 236 -20.14 -3.91 27.84
N ILE A 237 -19.63 -3.98 26.60
CA ILE A 237 -19.79 -2.93 25.59
C ILE A 237 -20.32 -3.57 24.31
N GLU A 238 -21.54 -3.23 23.93
CA GLU A 238 -22.17 -3.75 22.72
C GLU A 238 -22.52 -2.64 21.74
N PHE A 239 -22.22 -2.88 20.47
CA PHE A 239 -22.54 -1.97 19.37
C PHE A 239 -23.66 -2.56 18.51
N ARG A 240 -24.49 -1.68 17.96
CA ARG A 240 -25.42 -1.98 16.88
C ARG A 240 -25.71 -0.69 16.13
N ALA A 241 -25.31 -0.67 14.87
CA ALA A 241 -25.59 0.46 13.99
C ALA A 241 -26.99 0.29 13.35
N ASP A 242 -27.65 1.42 13.11
CA ASP A 242 -28.89 1.48 12.36
C ASP A 242 -28.63 1.15 10.88
N PRO A 243 -29.49 0.39 10.17
CA PRO A 243 -29.29 0.10 8.75
C PRO A 243 -29.10 1.32 7.85
N ALA A 244 -29.57 2.51 8.24
CA ALA A 244 -29.32 3.76 7.52
C ALA A 244 -27.82 4.07 7.33
N VAL A 245 -26.92 3.53 8.15
CA VAL A 245 -25.48 3.78 8.02
C VAL A 245 -24.87 3.18 6.74
N VAL A 246 -25.55 2.21 6.11
CA VAL A 246 -25.12 1.58 4.86
C VAL A 246 -24.98 2.62 3.74
N GLU A 247 -25.88 3.62 3.69
CA GLU A 247 -25.75 4.71 2.72
C GLU A 247 -24.42 5.45 2.87
N GLY A 248 -23.93 5.63 4.10
CA GLY A 248 -22.64 6.26 4.38
C GLY A 248 -21.46 5.43 3.86
N LEU A 249 -21.50 4.11 4.07
CA LEU A 249 -20.47 3.19 3.59
C LEU A 249 -20.40 3.16 2.05
N THR A 250 -21.56 3.09 1.38
CA THR A 250 -21.63 3.17 -0.09
C THR A 250 -21.18 4.54 -0.60
N TYR A 251 -21.59 5.62 0.07
CA TYR A 251 -21.16 6.98 -0.29
C TYR A 251 -19.64 7.19 -0.17
N ALA A 252 -19.01 6.58 0.83
CA ALA A 252 -17.57 6.63 1.01
C ALA A 252 -16.82 5.88 -0.11
N GLY A 253 -17.46 4.90 -0.73
CA GLY A 253 -16.88 4.10 -1.82
C GLY A 253 -16.16 2.84 -1.35
N PHE A 254 -16.58 2.21 -0.24
CA PHE A 254 -16.00 0.93 0.18
C PHE A 254 -16.41 -0.22 -0.74
N ASP A 255 -15.46 -1.05 -1.14
CA ASP A 255 -15.71 -2.26 -1.94
C ASP A 255 -15.76 -3.51 -1.07
N ILE A 256 -14.98 -3.55 0.01
CA ILE A 256 -14.86 -4.70 0.90
C ILE A 256 -14.67 -4.29 2.36
N LEU A 257 -15.37 -4.97 3.27
CA LEU A 257 -15.26 -4.75 4.72
C LEU A 257 -14.90 -6.05 5.44
N SER A 258 -13.93 -5.95 6.35
CA SER A 258 -13.71 -6.99 7.36
C SER A 258 -14.81 -6.92 8.42
N LEU A 259 -15.37 -8.08 8.72
CA LEU A 259 -16.25 -8.35 9.85
C LEU A 259 -15.56 -9.29 10.86
N ALA A 260 -14.25 -9.51 10.76
CA ALA A 260 -13.53 -10.30 11.76
C ALA A 260 -13.12 -9.44 12.95
N ASN A 261 -14.03 -9.23 13.90
CA ASN A 261 -13.73 -8.51 15.14
C ASN A 261 -14.60 -8.99 16.31
N ASN A 262 -14.24 -8.57 17.51
CA ASN A 262 -14.94 -8.92 18.74
C ASN A 262 -16.35 -8.31 18.86
N HIS A 263 -16.72 -7.35 18.02
CA HIS A 263 -18.03 -6.68 18.06
C HIS A 263 -19.06 -7.27 17.09
N THR A 264 -18.64 -8.15 16.18
CA THR A 264 -19.48 -8.75 15.14
C THR A 264 -20.67 -9.53 15.70
N GLY A 265 -20.53 -10.14 16.88
CA GLY A 265 -21.58 -10.92 17.53
C GLY A 265 -22.41 -10.18 18.58
N ASP A 266 -22.29 -8.85 18.71
CA ASP A 266 -22.84 -8.09 19.84
C ASP A 266 -24.35 -8.21 20.03
N TYR A 267 -25.10 -8.50 18.95
CA TYR A 267 -26.54 -8.75 18.98
C TYR A 267 -26.91 -10.15 18.47
N GLY A 268 -25.95 -11.08 18.53
CA GLY A 268 -26.10 -12.48 18.16
C GLY A 268 -26.26 -12.71 16.66
N ASP A 269 -26.46 -13.98 16.29
CA ASP A 269 -26.44 -14.47 14.91
C ASP A 269 -27.41 -13.73 13.99
N ALA A 270 -28.60 -13.36 14.47
CA ALA A 270 -29.58 -12.62 13.68
C ALA A 270 -29.04 -11.26 13.22
N ALA A 271 -28.35 -10.51 14.09
CA ALA A 271 -27.79 -9.22 13.72
C ALA A 271 -26.57 -9.35 12.79
N LEU A 272 -25.79 -10.43 12.93
CA LEU A 272 -24.72 -10.75 11.98
C LEU A 272 -25.28 -11.07 10.59
N LEU A 273 -26.30 -11.92 10.51
CA LEU A 273 -26.96 -12.26 9.25
C LEU A 273 -27.60 -11.04 8.58
N ASP A 274 -28.25 -10.17 9.36
CA ASP A 274 -28.73 -8.88 8.87
C ASP A 274 -27.58 -8.04 8.29
N THR A 275 -26.45 -7.96 9.00
CA THR A 275 -25.27 -7.20 8.54
C THR A 275 -24.75 -7.70 7.20
N LEU A 276 -24.61 -9.03 7.04
CA LEU A 276 -24.20 -9.66 5.80
C LEU A 276 -25.19 -9.33 4.66
N ALA A 277 -26.50 -9.45 4.93
CA ALA A 277 -27.53 -9.18 3.93
C ALA A 277 -27.57 -7.71 3.50
N TYR A 278 -27.46 -6.76 4.44
CA TYR A 278 -27.46 -5.33 4.12
C TYR A 278 -26.26 -4.90 3.29
N LEU A 279 -25.08 -5.49 3.53
CA LEU A 279 -23.87 -5.18 2.75
C LEU A 279 -23.91 -5.83 1.36
N ASP A 280 -24.42 -7.06 1.26
CA ASP A 280 -24.63 -7.74 -0.02
C ASP A 280 -25.63 -6.99 -0.92
N GLU A 281 -26.73 -6.47 -0.35
CA GLU A 281 -27.75 -5.71 -1.09
C GLU A 281 -27.18 -4.47 -1.81
N VAL A 282 -26.15 -3.84 -1.25
CA VAL A 282 -25.47 -2.67 -1.84
C VAL A 282 -24.17 -3.02 -2.56
N GLY A 283 -23.82 -4.30 -2.66
CA GLY A 283 -22.64 -4.78 -3.37
C GLY A 283 -21.31 -4.57 -2.64
N ILE A 284 -21.33 -4.34 -1.33
CA ILE A 284 -20.11 -4.27 -0.50
C ILE A 284 -19.76 -5.70 -0.07
N LEU A 285 -18.61 -6.19 -0.50
CA LEU A 285 -18.13 -7.52 -0.14
C LEU A 285 -17.76 -7.58 1.35
N THR A 286 -17.90 -8.77 1.95
CA THR A 286 -17.51 -9.00 3.35
C THR A 286 -16.51 -10.13 3.45
N VAL A 287 -15.59 -10.03 4.42
CA VAL A 287 -14.62 -11.08 4.74
C VAL A 287 -14.50 -11.27 6.25
N GLY A 288 -14.20 -12.49 6.70
CA GLY A 288 -13.90 -12.78 8.11
C GLY A 288 -15.11 -12.98 9.02
N ALA A 289 -16.30 -13.06 8.45
CA ALA A 289 -17.49 -13.60 9.10
C ALA A 289 -18.40 -14.23 8.03
N GLY A 290 -19.29 -15.12 8.42
CA GLY A 290 -20.20 -15.78 7.49
C GLY A 290 -21.26 -16.61 8.19
N GLU A 291 -22.18 -17.17 7.39
CA GLU A 291 -23.30 -18.00 7.87
C GLU A 291 -22.83 -19.35 8.44
N THR A 292 -21.63 -19.79 8.05
CA THR A 292 -21.02 -21.05 8.45
C THR A 292 -19.53 -20.85 8.69
N ILE A 293 -18.88 -21.82 9.35
CA ILE A 293 -17.41 -21.77 9.54
C ILE A 293 -16.67 -21.74 8.19
N THR A 294 -17.15 -22.46 7.18
CA THR A 294 -16.51 -22.45 5.85
C THR A 294 -16.61 -21.09 5.17
N LEU A 295 -17.75 -20.40 5.30
CA LEU A 295 -17.92 -19.07 4.73
C LEU A 295 -17.15 -18.00 5.51
N ALA A 296 -17.10 -18.10 6.84
CA ALA A 296 -16.35 -17.16 7.66
C ALA A 296 -14.85 -17.16 7.32
N HIS A 297 -14.28 -18.34 7.06
CA HIS A 297 -12.86 -18.52 6.73
C HIS A 297 -12.54 -18.45 5.22
N ARG A 298 -13.54 -18.18 4.37
CA ARG A 298 -13.35 -18.15 2.90
C ARG A 298 -12.53 -16.93 2.48
N VAL A 299 -11.57 -17.14 1.59
CA VAL A 299 -10.90 -16.04 0.87
C VAL A 299 -11.87 -15.35 -0.08
N GLN A 300 -11.90 -14.02 -0.03
CA GLN A 300 -12.63 -13.20 -1.00
C GLN A 300 -11.66 -12.68 -2.04
N VAL A 301 -11.88 -13.00 -3.32
CA VAL A 301 -10.99 -12.59 -4.41
C VAL A 301 -11.67 -11.52 -5.25
N ILE A 302 -11.02 -10.37 -5.39
CA ILE A 302 -11.42 -9.28 -6.28
C ILE A 302 -10.42 -9.26 -7.44
N GLU A 303 -10.91 -9.39 -8.67
CA GLU A 303 -10.10 -9.17 -9.86
C GLU A 303 -10.29 -7.74 -10.35
N SER A 304 -9.21 -6.96 -10.34
CA SER A 304 -9.21 -5.58 -10.85
C SER A 304 -7.98 -5.37 -11.72
N ASN A 305 -8.15 -4.70 -12.87
CA ASN A 305 -7.08 -4.45 -13.84
C ASN A 305 -6.23 -5.70 -14.20
N GLY A 306 -6.81 -6.91 -14.17
CA GLY A 306 -6.09 -8.16 -14.45
C GLY A 306 -5.17 -8.67 -13.33
N VAL A 307 -5.31 -8.13 -12.12
CA VAL A 307 -4.66 -8.61 -10.88
C VAL A 307 -5.75 -9.16 -9.96
N ARG A 308 -5.56 -10.39 -9.46
CA ARG A 308 -6.44 -11.01 -8.48
C ARG A 308 -5.92 -10.73 -7.08
N VAL A 309 -6.71 -10.01 -6.28
CA VAL A 309 -6.39 -9.65 -4.91
C VAL A 309 -7.28 -10.46 -3.97
N GLY A 310 -6.67 -11.36 -3.19
CA GLY A 310 -7.33 -12.20 -2.21
C GLY A 310 -7.31 -11.58 -0.82
N PHE A 311 -8.46 -11.51 -0.18
CA PHE A 311 -8.66 -10.99 1.17
C PHE A 311 -9.03 -12.11 2.13
N LEU A 312 -8.38 -12.10 3.28
CA LEU A 312 -8.70 -12.89 4.45
C LEU A 312 -8.81 -11.96 5.66
N ALA A 313 -9.68 -12.28 6.61
CA ALA A 313 -9.81 -11.50 7.84
C ALA A 313 -10.04 -12.39 9.05
N TYR A 314 -9.36 -12.09 10.16
CA TYR A 314 -9.35 -12.92 11.36
C TYR A 314 -9.37 -12.11 12.65
N ASN A 315 -10.04 -12.65 13.66
CA ASN A 315 -10.15 -12.04 14.99
C ASN A 315 -9.50 -12.93 16.05
N GLU A 316 -8.68 -12.36 16.94
CA GLU A 316 -8.20 -13.06 18.15
C GLU A 316 -8.77 -12.50 19.46
N ILE A 317 -9.56 -11.43 19.38
CA ILE A 317 -10.08 -10.71 20.54
C ILE A 317 -11.36 -11.37 21.05
N PRO A 318 -11.45 -11.70 22.36
CA PRO A 318 -12.65 -12.26 22.97
C PRO A 318 -13.91 -11.40 22.75
N PRO A 319 -15.11 -12.01 22.75
CA PRO A 319 -15.35 -13.38 23.20
C PRO A 319 -15.31 -14.45 22.11
N ARG A 320 -14.72 -15.61 22.44
CA ARG A 320 -14.62 -16.76 21.51
C ARG A 320 -15.95 -17.38 21.11
N TRP A 321 -17.03 -17.15 21.85
CA TRP A 321 -18.34 -17.72 21.48
C TRP A 321 -19.00 -17.03 20.29
N PHE A 322 -18.46 -15.89 19.80
CA PHE A 322 -18.85 -15.28 18.53
C PHE A 322 -18.22 -15.95 17.29
N ALA A 323 -17.33 -16.93 17.50
CA ALA A 323 -16.74 -17.68 16.41
C ALA A 323 -17.79 -18.51 15.66
N ALA A 324 -17.70 -18.55 14.34
CA ALA A 324 -18.52 -19.45 13.51
C ALA A 324 -18.24 -20.93 13.87
N LYS A 325 -19.28 -21.77 13.87
CA LYS A 325 -19.17 -23.19 14.26
C LYS A 325 -20.05 -24.07 13.40
N GLY A 326 -19.47 -24.98 12.63
CA GLY A 326 -20.24 -25.83 11.72
C GLY A 326 -21.15 -24.97 10.84
N ASP A 327 -22.46 -25.17 10.96
CA ASP A 327 -23.50 -24.43 10.23
C ASP A 327 -24.06 -23.23 11.01
N SER A 328 -23.39 -22.77 12.07
CA SER A 328 -23.76 -21.58 12.84
C SER A 328 -22.95 -20.35 12.40
N PRO A 329 -23.61 -19.19 12.22
CA PRO A 329 -22.95 -17.96 11.83
C PRO A 329 -21.90 -17.50 12.85
N GLY A 330 -20.94 -16.71 12.40
CA GLY A 330 -20.00 -16.05 13.28
C GLY A 330 -18.76 -15.50 12.58
N SER A 331 -17.85 -14.99 13.39
CA SER A 331 -16.56 -14.48 12.95
C SER A 331 -15.53 -15.60 12.74
N ALA A 332 -14.60 -15.40 11.81
CA ALA A 332 -13.39 -16.22 11.67
C ALA A 332 -12.45 -15.94 12.84
N PHE A 333 -12.63 -16.72 13.91
CA PHE A 333 -11.75 -16.64 15.07
C PHE A 333 -10.42 -17.33 14.76
N ALA A 334 -9.32 -16.69 15.11
CA ALA A 334 -8.00 -17.15 14.76
C ALA A 334 -7.65 -18.48 15.42
N ASP A 335 -7.25 -19.42 14.56
CA ASP A 335 -6.43 -20.59 14.87
C ASP A 335 -5.20 -20.52 13.97
N LEU A 336 -4.00 -20.53 14.56
CA LEU A 336 -2.78 -20.20 13.82
C LEU A 336 -2.47 -21.23 12.73
N GLU A 337 -2.77 -22.51 12.94
CA GLU A 337 -2.52 -23.54 11.93
C GLU A 337 -3.49 -23.40 10.76
N ALA A 338 -4.79 -23.31 11.06
CA ALA A 338 -5.83 -23.10 10.04
C ALA A 338 -5.62 -21.79 9.26
N LEU A 339 -5.16 -20.74 9.93
CA LEU A 339 -4.82 -19.45 9.32
C LEU A 339 -3.68 -19.58 8.31
N ARG A 340 -2.58 -20.26 8.66
CA ARG A 340 -1.45 -20.46 7.74
C ARG A 340 -1.87 -21.26 6.52
N GLU A 341 -2.69 -22.29 6.72
CA GLU A 341 -3.25 -23.08 5.63
C GLU A 341 -4.16 -22.22 4.73
N ALA A 342 -5.06 -21.42 5.30
CA ALA A 342 -5.94 -20.53 4.54
C ALA A 342 -5.16 -19.52 3.70
N VAL A 343 -4.08 -18.93 4.22
CA VAL A 343 -3.20 -18.02 3.47
C VAL A 343 -2.50 -18.75 2.33
N SER A 344 -1.97 -19.95 2.58
CA SER A 344 -1.35 -20.77 1.54
C SER A 344 -2.34 -21.12 0.43
N GLN A 345 -3.58 -21.48 0.76
CA GLN A 345 -4.64 -21.78 -0.21
C GLN A 345 -5.12 -20.53 -0.95
N ALA A 346 -5.14 -19.36 -0.29
CA ALA A 346 -5.46 -18.09 -0.93
C ALA A 346 -4.42 -17.73 -2.01
N ARG A 347 -3.14 -18.03 -1.77
CA ARG A 347 -2.06 -17.78 -2.73
C ARG A 347 -2.20 -18.60 -4.02
N GLU A 348 -2.91 -19.73 -3.99
CA GLU A 348 -3.21 -20.51 -5.19
C GLU A 348 -4.33 -19.86 -6.05
N GLN A 349 -5.14 -18.99 -5.45
CA GLN A 349 -6.33 -18.38 -6.04
C GLN A 349 -6.15 -16.91 -6.43
N ALA A 350 -5.18 -16.23 -5.80
CA ALA A 350 -4.91 -14.81 -5.97
C ALA A 350 -3.42 -14.54 -6.25
N ASP A 351 -3.15 -13.44 -6.95
CA ASP A 351 -1.78 -12.98 -7.23
C ASP A 351 -1.19 -12.24 -6.02
N VAL A 352 -2.07 -11.53 -5.28
CA VAL A 352 -1.75 -10.82 -4.04
C VAL A 352 -2.66 -11.29 -2.91
N VAL A 353 -2.11 -11.60 -1.74
CA VAL A 353 -2.87 -12.02 -0.55
C VAL A 353 -2.76 -10.98 0.56
N ILE A 354 -3.89 -10.44 0.96
CA ILE A 354 -4.04 -9.43 2.02
C ILE A 354 -4.76 -10.07 3.21
N VAL A 355 -4.19 -9.91 4.40
CA VAL A 355 -4.78 -10.40 5.65
C VAL A 355 -5.11 -9.24 6.56
N SER A 356 -6.39 -9.00 6.82
CA SER A 356 -6.84 -8.12 7.90
C SER A 356 -6.86 -8.90 9.21
N TYR A 357 -6.38 -8.30 10.30
CA TYR A 357 -6.30 -9.00 11.57
C TYR A 357 -6.64 -8.09 12.75
N HIS A 358 -7.64 -8.49 13.53
CA HIS A 358 -8.11 -7.79 14.70
C HIS A 358 -7.48 -8.38 15.97
N TRP A 359 -6.51 -7.66 16.58
CA TRP A 359 -5.54 -8.22 17.53
C TRP A 359 -4.92 -7.23 18.53
N GLY A 360 -4.10 -7.76 19.45
CA GLY A 360 -3.26 -6.94 20.32
C GLY A 360 -4.00 -6.39 21.54
N THR A 361 -3.53 -5.25 22.04
CA THR A 361 -4.03 -4.64 23.29
C THR A 361 -4.51 -3.22 23.01
N GLU A 362 -5.74 -2.92 23.41
CA GLU A 362 -6.32 -1.58 23.32
C GLU A 362 -5.38 -0.50 23.86
N TYR A 363 -5.35 0.63 23.16
CA TYR A 363 -4.66 1.87 23.49
C TYR A 363 -3.15 1.74 23.68
N THR A 364 -2.56 0.63 23.22
CA THR A 364 -1.12 0.40 23.31
C THR A 364 -0.46 0.74 21.97
N PRO A 365 0.44 1.74 21.90
CA PRO A 365 1.07 2.15 20.64
C PRO A 365 2.16 1.19 20.16
N TYR A 366 2.47 0.14 20.93
CA TYR A 366 3.50 -0.84 20.62
C TYR A 366 2.87 -2.20 20.27
N PRO A 367 3.25 -2.83 19.14
CA PRO A 367 2.78 -4.16 18.82
C PRO A 367 3.30 -5.18 19.84
N THR A 368 2.43 -6.07 20.30
CA THR A 368 2.76 -7.13 21.24
C THR A 368 3.67 -8.19 20.60
N PRO A 369 4.38 -9.02 21.41
CA PRO A 369 5.13 -10.16 20.89
C PRO A 369 4.27 -11.15 20.09
N SER A 370 2.99 -11.33 20.47
CA SER A 370 2.05 -12.20 19.76
C SER A 370 1.76 -11.69 18.35
N GLN A 371 1.42 -10.40 18.22
CA GLN A 371 1.17 -9.76 16.92
C GLN A 371 2.37 -9.96 15.98
N ARG A 372 3.61 -9.77 16.47
CA ARG A 372 4.83 -9.97 15.66
C ARG A 372 5.06 -11.42 15.26
N ALA A 373 4.76 -12.37 16.13
CA ALA A 373 4.89 -13.80 15.84
C ALA A 373 3.88 -14.24 14.78
N ILE A 374 2.63 -13.79 14.88
CA ILE A 374 1.57 -14.07 13.91
C ILE A 374 1.88 -13.42 12.57
N ALA A 375 2.28 -12.15 12.56
CA ALA A 375 2.69 -11.44 11.34
C ALA A 375 3.82 -12.17 10.60
N ARG A 376 4.81 -12.71 11.32
CA ARG A 376 5.86 -13.56 10.74
C ARG A 376 5.28 -14.85 10.14
N ALA A 377 4.39 -15.54 10.86
CA ALA A 377 3.78 -16.77 10.38
C ALA A 377 2.92 -16.56 9.11
N LEU A 378 2.22 -15.43 9.03
CA LEU A 378 1.46 -15.00 7.85
C LEU A 378 2.38 -14.71 6.66
N SER A 379 3.51 -14.03 6.92
CA SER A 379 4.53 -13.79 5.91
C SER A 379 5.10 -15.10 5.35
N GLU A 380 5.45 -16.04 6.22
CA GLU A 380 5.94 -17.37 5.84
C GLU A 380 4.90 -18.20 5.07
N ALA A 381 3.61 -17.94 5.28
CA ALA A 381 2.52 -18.61 4.56
C ALA A 381 2.22 -17.98 3.18
N GLY A 382 2.78 -16.81 2.87
CA GLY A 382 2.66 -16.17 1.54
C GLY A 382 1.76 -14.93 1.48
N ALA A 383 1.42 -14.31 2.62
CA ALA A 383 0.75 -13.02 2.63
C ALA A 383 1.68 -11.90 2.11
N ASP A 384 1.16 -10.98 1.29
CA ASP A 384 1.93 -9.83 0.78
C ASP A 384 1.71 -8.58 1.66
N LEU A 385 0.52 -8.46 2.27
CA LEU A 385 0.15 -7.35 3.15
C LEU A 385 -0.65 -7.86 4.36
N VAL A 386 -0.31 -7.37 5.55
CA VAL A 386 -1.10 -7.57 6.76
C VAL A 386 -1.54 -6.23 7.34
N ILE A 387 -2.84 -6.10 7.61
CA ILE A 387 -3.47 -4.86 8.08
C ILE A 387 -4.10 -5.13 9.45
N GLY A 388 -3.54 -4.51 10.48
CA GLY A 388 -3.97 -4.68 11.86
C GLY A 388 -5.04 -3.68 12.31
N HIS A 389 -5.88 -4.14 13.21
CA HIS A 389 -7.04 -3.46 13.80
C HIS A 389 -7.14 -3.81 15.29
N HIS A 390 -8.00 -3.12 16.05
CA HIS A 390 -8.30 -3.29 17.50
C HIS A 390 -7.56 -2.39 18.50
N PRO A 391 -6.25 -2.10 18.40
CA PRO A 391 -5.61 -1.26 19.41
C PRO A 391 -6.22 0.14 19.54
N HIS A 392 -7.05 0.58 18.58
CA HIS A 392 -7.68 1.91 18.49
C HIS A 392 -6.68 3.07 18.44
N VAL A 393 -5.40 2.76 18.34
CA VAL A 393 -4.29 3.71 18.16
C VAL A 393 -3.38 3.18 17.07
N VAL A 394 -2.73 4.09 16.37
CA VAL A 394 -1.75 3.74 15.34
C VAL A 394 -0.52 3.08 15.98
N GLN A 395 -0.12 1.93 15.46
CA GLN A 395 1.12 1.24 15.85
C GLN A 395 2.22 1.38 14.78
N GLY A 396 3.41 0.84 15.07
CA GLY A 396 4.50 0.77 14.11
C GLY A 396 4.16 -0.05 12.86
N VAL A 397 5.00 0.06 11.83
CA VAL A 397 4.95 -0.78 10.63
C VAL A 397 6.13 -1.73 10.59
N GLY A 398 6.01 -2.81 9.84
CA GLY A 398 7.06 -3.81 9.76
C GLY A 398 7.18 -4.41 8.37
N TYR A 399 8.32 -5.05 8.15
CA TYR A 399 8.60 -5.79 6.93
C TYR A 399 9.22 -7.13 7.29
N TYR A 400 8.45 -8.18 7.08
CA TYR A 400 8.91 -9.57 7.09
C TYR A 400 9.24 -9.95 5.65
N PRO A 401 10.09 -10.95 5.36
CA PRO A 401 10.88 -11.05 4.12
C PRO A 401 10.21 -10.67 2.77
N SER A 402 8.91 -10.90 2.60
CA SER A 402 8.12 -10.47 1.43
C SER A 402 6.77 -9.82 1.80
N THR A 403 6.61 -9.32 3.03
CA THR A 403 5.31 -8.92 3.59
C THR A 403 5.42 -7.60 4.33
N PHE A 404 4.66 -6.60 3.89
CA PHE A 404 4.48 -5.37 4.66
C PHE A 404 3.39 -5.58 5.72
N VAL A 405 3.61 -5.04 6.91
CA VAL A 405 2.69 -5.17 8.04
C VAL A 405 2.42 -3.81 8.64
N ALA A 406 1.17 -3.36 8.58
CA ALA A 406 0.70 -2.27 9.43
C ALA A 406 0.08 -2.88 10.68
N PHE A 407 0.76 -2.78 11.83
CA PHE A 407 0.29 -3.49 13.04
C PHE A 407 -1.02 -2.96 13.61
N SER A 408 -1.32 -1.68 13.37
CA SER A 408 -2.63 -1.08 13.63
C SER A 408 -2.74 0.21 12.84
N LEU A 409 -3.81 0.34 12.05
CA LEU A 409 -4.16 1.61 11.39
C LEU A 409 -4.85 2.61 12.33
N GLY A 410 -5.20 2.20 13.55
CA GLY A 410 -5.97 3.01 14.50
C GLY A 410 -7.45 3.10 14.12
N ASN A 411 -8.15 4.07 14.70
CA ASN A 411 -9.55 4.33 14.39
C ASN A 411 -9.69 5.15 13.11
N PHE A 412 -10.67 4.81 12.27
CA PHE A 412 -11.07 5.63 11.12
C PHE A 412 -12.34 6.43 11.39
N VAL A 413 -13.38 5.80 11.93
CA VAL A 413 -14.62 6.44 12.40
C VAL A 413 -14.95 5.86 13.77
N PHE A 414 -14.83 6.67 14.82
CA PHE A 414 -15.09 6.24 16.19
C PHE A 414 -15.49 7.42 17.10
N ASP A 415 -16.04 7.13 18.29
CA ASP A 415 -16.43 8.12 19.31
C ASP A 415 -15.55 8.09 20.59
N GLN A 416 -14.36 7.47 20.51
CA GLN A 416 -13.37 7.46 21.59
C GLN A 416 -12.62 8.79 21.65
N GLU A 417 -13.29 9.86 22.08
CA GLU A 417 -12.74 11.23 22.10
C GLU A 417 -11.91 11.54 23.37
N PHE A 418 -11.40 10.52 24.07
CA PHE A 418 -10.73 10.69 25.37
C PHE A 418 -9.20 10.89 25.30
N SER A 419 -8.57 10.65 24.13
CA SER A 419 -7.16 10.94 23.90
C SER A 419 -6.89 11.36 22.47
N ASP A 420 -5.75 12.03 22.25
CA ASP A 420 -5.28 12.37 20.90
C ASP A 420 -5.03 11.12 20.06
N GLU A 421 -4.41 10.09 20.65
CA GLU A 421 -4.01 8.87 19.94
C GLU A 421 -5.20 8.07 19.40
N THR A 422 -6.34 8.13 20.09
CA THR A 422 -7.59 7.47 19.67
C THR A 422 -8.38 8.28 18.65
N GLN A 423 -8.03 9.56 18.49
CA GLN A 423 -8.51 10.46 17.44
C GLN A 423 -7.58 10.49 16.21
N GLU A 424 -6.54 9.67 16.19
CA GLU A 424 -5.55 9.58 15.14
C GLU A 424 -5.59 8.22 14.44
N GLY A 425 -5.48 8.24 13.11
CA GLY A 425 -5.44 7.02 12.32
C GLY A 425 -4.58 7.17 11.06
N LEU A 426 -4.45 6.08 10.33
CA LEU A 426 -3.77 6.02 9.04
C LEU A 426 -4.73 5.53 7.96
N VAL A 427 -4.71 6.22 6.83
CA VAL A 427 -5.11 5.64 5.55
C VAL A 427 -3.86 5.01 4.95
N LEU A 428 -3.89 3.70 4.71
CA LEU A 428 -2.84 3.00 3.97
C LEU A 428 -3.23 2.99 2.50
N ARG A 429 -2.35 3.50 1.64
CA ARG A 429 -2.52 3.45 0.20
C ARG A 429 -1.40 2.62 -0.41
N GLY A 430 -1.73 1.63 -1.22
CA GLY A 430 -0.76 0.72 -1.82
C GLY A 430 -1.00 0.50 -3.31
N LEU A 431 0.08 0.35 -4.07
CA LEU A 431 0.03 -0.14 -5.44
C LEU A 431 0.39 -1.62 -5.46
N LEU A 432 -0.43 -2.42 -6.13
CA LEU A 432 -0.32 -3.87 -6.25
C LEU A 432 -0.10 -4.25 -7.70
N ASP A 433 0.70 -5.26 -7.98
CA ASP A 433 0.74 -5.96 -9.28
C ASP A 433 0.74 -7.47 -9.06
N GLN A 434 0.86 -8.26 -10.14
CA GLN A 434 0.90 -9.72 -10.05
C GLN A 434 2.11 -10.28 -9.27
N SER A 435 3.13 -9.47 -9.01
CA SER A 435 4.30 -9.82 -8.19
C SER A 435 4.12 -9.51 -6.70
N GLY A 436 3.10 -8.76 -6.32
CA GLY A 436 2.80 -8.40 -4.93
C GLY A 436 2.64 -6.89 -4.72
N LEU A 437 2.94 -6.44 -3.49
CA LEU A 437 2.86 -5.04 -3.08
C LEU A 437 4.09 -4.25 -3.57
N LYS A 438 3.84 -3.19 -4.34
CA LYS A 438 4.85 -2.36 -4.99
C LYS A 438 5.28 -1.18 -4.16
N THR A 439 4.32 -0.42 -3.64
CA THR A 439 4.59 0.76 -2.82
C THR A 439 3.54 0.86 -1.74
N VAL A 440 3.90 1.50 -0.63
CA VAL A 440 2.99 1.85 0.45
C VAL A 440 3.19 3.31 0.80
N GLU A 441 2.10 4.05 0.84
CA GLU A 441 2.00 5.38 1.40
C GLU A 441 1.16 5.30 2.68
N LEU A 442 1.67 5.89 3.77
CA LEU A 442 0.92 6.05 5.01
C LEU A 442 0.45 7.49 5.06
N LEU A 443 -0.86 7.71 5.00
CA LEU A 443 -1.48 9.02 5.00
C LEU A 443 -2.16 9.25 6.35
N PRO A 444 -1.55 10.02 7.26
CA PRO A 444 -2.14 10.32 8.55
C PRO A 444 -3.46 11.09 8.41
N HIS A 445 -4.43 10.71 9.24
CA HIS A 445 -5.67 11.46 9.39
C HIS A 445 -5.97 11.69 10.87
N THR A 446 -6.72 12.76 11.13
CA THR A 446 -7.26 13.05 12.46
C THR A 446 -8.77 13.03 12.39
N MET A 447 -9.43 12.54 13.42
CA MET A 447 -10.87 12.63 13.56
C MET A 447 -11.22 13.85 14.40
N THR A 448 -12.16 14.64 13.91
CA THR A 448 -12.89 15.60 14.75
C THR A 448 -14.33 15.21 14.74
N ARG A 449 -14.88 14.98 15.93
CA ARG A 449 -16.27 14.60 16.09
C ARG A 449 -16.69 13.39 15.22
N SER A 450 -15.89 12.33 15.25
CA SER A 450 -16.12 11.08 14.51
C SER A 450 -16.10 11.23 12.98
N GLN A 451 -15.55 12.33 12.47
CA GLN A 451 -15.35 12.59 11.06
C GLN A 451 -13.83 12.66 10.79
N PRO A 452 -13.21 11.63 10.19
CA PRO A 452 -11.83 11.68 9.74
C PRO A 452 -11.60 12.73 8.66
N ALA A 453 -10.47 13.41 8.72
CA ALA A 453 -9.94 14.27 7.66
C ALA A 453 -8.42 14.10 7.60
N LEU A 454 -7.81 14.21 6.42
CA LEU A 454 -6.36 14.14 6.28
C LEU A 454 -5.69 15.14 7.24
N ALA A 455 -4.66 14.67 7.93
CA ALA A 455 -4.01 15.47 8.94
C ALA A 455 -3.25 16.64 8.29
N PRO A 456 -3.26 17.84 8.90
CA PRO A 456 -2.35 18.92 8.50
C PRO A 456 -0.90 18.45 8.54
N VAL A 457 -0.04 19.03 7.69
CA VAL A 457 1.35 18.59 7.45
C VAL A 457 2.13 18.41 8.75
N GLU A 458 2.06 19.36 9.68
CA GLU A 458 2.79 19.31 10.95
C GLU A 458 2.33 18.15 11.83
N ARG A 459 1.01 17.88 11.85
CA ARG A 459 0.45 16.78 12.63
C ARG A 459 0.77 15.44 11.98
N ALA A 460 0.63 15.35 10.66
CA ALA A 460 1.02 14.18 9.88
C ALA A 460 2.49 13.81 10.13
N HIS A 461 3.40 14.80 10.11
CA HIS A 461 4.81 14.58 10.39
C HIS A 461 5.05 14.03 11.80
N SER A 462 4.41 14.60 12.82
CA SER A 462 4.53 14.10 14.21
C SER A 462 4.03 12.66 14.37
N MET A 463 2.93 12.31 13.71
CA MET A 463 2.40 10.94 13.70
C MET A 463 3.38 9.97 13.04
N LEU A 464 3.92 10.33 11.87
CA LEU A 464 4.93 9.53 11.17
C LEU A 464 6.19 9.34 12.01
N GLU A 465 6.69 10.39 12.68
CA GLU A 465 7.83 10.28 13.61
C GLU A 465 7.57 9.27 14.74
N ARG A 466 6.36 9.25 15.30
CA ARG A 466 5.96 8.28 16.34
C ARG A 466 5.95 6.85 15.78
N ILE A 467 5.36 6.64 14.61
CA ILE A 467 5.31 5.32 13.94
C ILE A 467 6.72 4.81 13.69
N LEU A 468 7.61 5.66 13.16
CA LEU A 468 9.00 5.30 12.87
C LEU A 468 9.82 5.05 14.14
N ARG A 469 9.53 5.75 15.24
CA ARG A 469 10.14 5.48 16.54
C ARG A 469 9.75 4.09 17.04
N VAL A 470 8.46 3.78 17.08
CA VAL A 470 7.96 2.44 17.49
C VAL A 470 8.55 1.35 16.60
N THR A 471 8.59 1.58 15.29
CA THR A 471 9.14 0.65 14.29
C THR A 471 10.61 0.32 14.58
N ARG A 472 11.42 1.32 14.92
CA ARG A 472 12.84 1.14 15.27
C ARG A 472 13.02 0.45 16.61
N GLU A 473 12.32 0.92 17.65
CA GLU A 473 12.40 0.38 19.01
C GLU A 473 11.99 -1.10 19.09
N GLN A 474 11.10 -1.54 18.20
CA GLN A 474 10.63 -2.93 18.13
C GLN A 474 11.35 -3.79 17.07
N HIS A 475 12.37 -3.24 16.39
CA HIS A 475 13.15 -3.93 15.34
C HIS A 475 12.27 -4.58 14.26
N LEU A 476 11.25 -3.86 13.78
CA LEU A 476 10.23 -4.41 12.87
C LEU A 476 10.67 -4.44 11.40
N LEU A 477 11.87 -3.94 11.09
CA LEU A 477 12.41 -3.86 9.73
C LEU A 477 13.76 -4.57 9.58
N PRO A 478 14.06 -5.13 8.40
CA PRO A 478 15.37 -5.70 8.10
C PRO A 478 16.47 -4.64 8.26
N GLY A 479 17.52 -4.95 9.03
CA GLY A 479 18.65 -4.04 9.21
C GLY A 479 18.44 -2.90 10.22
N ALA A 480 17.27 -2.79 10.86
CA ALA A 480 17.02 -1.78 11.90
C ALA A 480 17.98 -1.86 13.10
N GLU A 481 18.62 -3.01 13.33
CA GLU A 481 19.67 -3.21 14.34
C GLU A 481 20.92 -2.34 14.11
N ARG A 482 21.15 -1.86 12.86
CA ARG A 482 22.31 -1.01 12.51
C ARG A 482 22.03 0.48 12.63
N ALA A 483 20.79 0.87 12.90
CA ALA A 483 20.35 2.26 13.05
C ALA A 483 20.25 2.64 14.53
N THR A 484 21.34 2.49 15.27
CA THR A 484 21.51 3.17 16.57
C THR A 484 22.12 4.56 16.35
N PRO A 485 21.76 5.57 17.17
CA PRO A 485 22.13 6.99 16.94
C PRO A 485 23.63 7.25 16.81
#